data_AF-A0A7S1GJV6-F1
#
_entry.id   AF-A0A7S1GJV6-F1
#
_cell.length_a   1.000
_cell.length_b   1.000
_cell.length_c   1.000
_cell.angle_alpha   90.00
_cell.angle_beta   90.00
_cell.angle_gamma   90.00
#
_symmetry.space_group_name_H-M   'P 1'
#
loop_
_entity.id
_entity.type
_entity.pdbx_description
1 polymer ?
#
loop_
_entity_poly.entity_id
_entity_poly.type
_entity_poly.pdbx_seq_one_letter_code
_entity_poly.pdbx_strand_id
1 'polypeptide(L)'
;PCKAAKPAFEAMSTEFDKDVTKEIKFAIVYEHNLGDSIHLYNVRAFPTYILMKCGEEVARIEGANLDGIRKMIESHDCGPDLSQGRSLGGGSSNLSAEEARNQ
;
A
#
# COMPACT_ATOMS: atom_id res chain seq x y z
N PRO A 1 4.73 21.78 13.42
CA PRO A 1 5.29 20.63 12.66
C PRO A 1 4.22 19.86 11.86
N CYS A 2 3.26 19.18 12.52
CA CYS A 2 2.26 18.35 11.84
C CYS A 2 1.32 19.14 10.90
N LYS A 3 0.91 20.35 11.27
CA LYS A 3 0.04 21.22 10.45
C LYS A 3 0.69 21.63 9.11
N ALA A 4 2.01 21.74 9.06
CA ALA A 4 2.74 22.14 7.86
C ALA A 4 3.05 20.95 6.93
N ALA A 5 3.28 19.76 7.51
CA ALA A 5 3.55 18.55 6.74
C ALA A 5 2.29 17.94 6.11
N LYS A 6 1.11 18.17 6.71
CA LYS A 6 -0.18 17.66 6.23
C LYS A 6 -0.48 17.97 4.74
N PRO A 7 -0.50 19.23 4.28
CA PRO A 7 -0.85 19.53 2.89
C PRO A 7 0.14 18.91 1.89
N ALA A 8 1.42 18.84 2.23
CA ALA A 8 2.43 18.23 1.38
C ALA A 8 2.29 16.70 1.32
N PHE A 9 1.89 16.06 2.42
CA PHE A 9 1.59 14.63 2.45
C PHE A 9 0.32 14.29 1.66
N GLU A 10 -0.74 15.10 1.77
CA GLU A 10 -1.98 14.94 0.98
C GLU A 10 -1.74 15.16 -0.52
N ALA A 11 -0.88 16.14 -0.88
CA ALA A 11 -0.47 16.35 -2.26
C ALA A 11 0.26 15.12 -2.83
N MET A 12 1.22 14.56 -2.09
CA MET A 12 1.89 13.31 -2.47
C MET A 12 0.90 12.17 -2.64
N SER A 13 -0.04 11.99 -1.71
CA SER A 13 -1.07 10.95 -1.83
C SER A 13 -1.83 11.05 -3.16
N THR A 14 -2.14 12.27 -3.60
CA THR A 14 -2.86 12.51 -4.87
C THR A 14 -1.99 12.23 -6.09
N GLU A 15 -0.68 12.45 -6.00
CA GLU A 15 0.28 12.12 -7.07
C GLU A 15 0.43 10.60 -7.22
N PHE A 16 0.58 9.89 -6.11
CA PHE A 16 0.74 8.43 -6.11
C PHE A 16 -0.56 7.68 -6.43
N ASP A 17 -1.73 8.21 -6.09
CA ASP A 17 -3.04 7.62 -6.45
C ASP A 17 -3.28 7.61 -7.97
N LYS A 18 -2.69 8.58 -8.70
CA LYS A 18 -2.74 8.62 -10.17
C LYS A 18 -1.78 7.64 -10.82
N ASP A 19 -0.76 7.19 -10.09
CA ASP A 19 0.27 6.32 -10.60
C ASP A 19 -0.19 4.86 -10.51
N VAL A 20 -0.85 4.39 -11.56
CA VAL A 20 -1.38 3.00 -11.70
C VAL A 20 -0.30 1.91 -11.57
N THR A 21 0.98 2.27 -11.54
CA THR A 21 2.09 1.33 -11.34
C THR A 21 2.36 1.03 -9.87
N LYS A 22 1.80 1.82 -8.94
CA LYS A 22 2.02 1.69 -7.50
C LYS A 22 0.69 1.53 -6.77
N GLU A 23 0.56 0.49 -5.96
CA GLU A 23 -0.60 0.30 -5.10
C GLU A 23 -0.28 0.81 -3.69
N ILE A 24 -0.31 2.12 -3.50
CA ILE A 24 0.03 2.76 -2.23
C ILE A 24 -1.18 3.49 -1.69
N LYS A 25 -1.56 3.16 -0.45
CA LYS A 25 -2.63 3.86 0.28
C LYS A 25 -2.03 4.72 1.38
N PHE A 26 -2.37 6.00 1.37
CA PHE A 26 -1.96 6.95 2.39
C PHE A 26 -3.08 7.07 3.43
N ALA A 27 -2.74 6.90 4.70
CA ALA A 27 -3.66 7.07 5.82
C ALA A 27 -3.07 8.01 6.86
N ILE A 28 -3.86 8.98 7.30
CA ILE A 28 -3.51 9.88 8.41
C ILE A 28 -4.27 9.40 9.63
N VAL A 29 -3.54 8.92 10.63
CA VAL A 29 -4.12 8.47 11.89
C VAL A 29 -3.73 9.45 12.99
N TYR A 30 -4.71 9.92 13.74
CA TYR A 30 -4.50 10.82 14.86
C TYR A 30 -4.39 10.02 16.16
N GLU A 31 -3.60 10.52 17.12
CA GLU A 31 -3.38 9.88 18.42
C GLU A 31 -4.67 9.52 19.16
N HIS A 32 -5.68 10.40 19.11
CA HIS A 32 -6.97 10.19 19.77
C HIS A 32 -7.77 9.00 19.19
N ASN A 33 -7.47 8.58 17.95
CA ASN A 33 -8.11 7.42 17.32
C ASN A 33 -7.35 6.11 17.58
N LEU A 34 -6.05 6.19 17.93
CA LEU A 34 -5.21 5.01 18.17
C LEU A 34 -5.39 4.45 19.59
N GLY A 35 -5.73 5.30 20.57
CA GLY A 35 -5.82 4.89 21.97
C GLY A 35 -4.54 4.18 22.42
N ASP A 36 -4.67 3.00 23.03
CA ASP A 36 -3.53 2.19 23.51
C ASP A 36 -2.65 1.62 22.40
N SER A 37 -3.13 1.58 21.15
CA SER A 37 -2.37 1.05 20.01
C SER A 37 -1.15 1.89 19.68
N ILE A 38 -1.11 3.16 20.09
CA ILE A 38 0.05 4.03 19.87
C ILE A 38 1.30 3.54 20.61
N HIS A 39 1.10 2.88 21.75
CA HIS A 39 2.19 2.28 22.53
C HIS A 39 2.76 1.03 21.85
N LEU A 40 1.92 0.27 21.13
CA LEU A 40 2.36 -0.91 20.37
C LEU A 40 3.35 -0.52 19.27
N TYR A 41 3.12 0.63 18.62
CA TYR A 41 4.02 1.14 17.59
C TYR A 41 5.18 1.98 18.15
N ASN A 42 5.23 2.21 19.48
CA ASN A 42 6.30 2.94 20.17
C ASN A 42 6.63 4.28 19.48
N VAL A 43 5.59 5.03 19.09
CA VAL A 43 5.73 6.34 18.43
C VAL A 43 6.24 7.36 19.46
N ARG A 44 7.47 7.86 19.27
CA ARG A 44 8.14 8.79 20.21
C ARG A 44 8.21 10.22 19.72
N ALA A 45 8.04 10.43 18.41
CA ALA A 45 8.13 11.75 17.77
C ALA A 45 6.96 11.97 16.81
N PHE A 46 6.53 13.22 16.65
CA PHE A 46 5.46 13.58 15.71
C PHE A 46 5.93 14.63 14.68
N PRO A 47 5.56 14.47 13.38
CA PRO A 47 4.86 13.33 12.80
C PRO A 47 5.76 12.09 12.69
N THR A 48 5.16 10.89 12.71
CA THR A 48 5.85 9.63 12.36
C THR A 48 5.13 8.99 11.19
N TYR A 49 5.89 8.51 10.21
CA TYR A 49 5.42 7.84 9.02
C TYR A 49 5.86 6.37 9.08
N ILE A 50 4.91 5.46 8.88
CA ILE A 50 5.15 4.02 8.90
C ILE A 50 4.69 3.46 7.55
N LEU A 51 5.57 2.74 6.87
CA LEU A 51 5.22 1.99 5.68
C LEU A 51 4.92 0.55 6.09
N MET A 52 3.71 0.11 5.77
CA MET A 52 3.28 -1.27 5.95
C MET A 52 3.15 -1.96 4.60
N LYS A 53 3.69 -3.18 4.49
CA LYS A 53 3.53 -4.06 3.32
C LYS A 53 3.04 -5.42 3.80
N CYS A 54 1.96 -5.94 3.22
CA CYS A 54 1.35 -7.23 3.61
C CYS A 54 1.02 -7.39 5.11
N GLY A 55 0.75 -6.28 5.82
CA GLY A 55 0.43 -6.30 7.25
C GLY A 55 1.64 -6.19 8.19
N GLU A 56 2.86 -6.06 7.65
CA GLU A 56 4.08 -5.89 8.44
C GLU A 56 4.68 -4.49 8.23
N GLU A 57 5.24 -3.91 9.29
CA GLU A 57 6.02 -2.68 9.22
C GLU A 57 7.36 -2.96 8.52
N VAL A 58 7.55 -2.39 7.34
CA VAL A 58 8.79 -2.56 6.56
C VAL A 58 9.75 -1.39 6.72
N ALA A 59 9.23 -0.20 7.04
CA ALA A 59 10.06 0.99 7.23
C ALA A 59 9.33 2.07 8.05
N ARG A 60 10.12 2.95 8.68
CA ARG A 60 9.64 4.06 9.51
C ARG A 60 10.49 5.31 9.32
N ILE A 61 9.85 6.47 9.31
CA ILE A 61 10.47 7.80 9.33
C ILE A 61 9.86 8.62 10.47
N GLU A 62 10.73 9.19 11.30
CA GLU A 62 10.34 10.13 12.34
C GLU A 62 10.62 11.57 11.88
N GLY A 63 9.70 12.49 12.16
CA GLY A 63 9.77 13.90 11.78
C GLY A 63 9.21 14.19 10.39
N ALA A 64 9.05 15.48 10.08
CA ALA A 64 8.46 15.96 8.83
C ALA A 64 9.44 15.83 7.63
N ASN A 65 9.81 14.61 7.27
CA ASN A 65 10.75 14.33 6.19
C ASN A 65 10.04 13.72 4.97
N LEU A 66 9.53 14.58 4.11
CA LEU A 66 8.78 14.21 2.90
C LEU A 66 9.67 13.51 1.85
N ASP A 67 10.92 13.94 1.71
CA ASP A 67 11.90 13.33 0.79
C ASP A 67 12.19 11.87 1.17
N GLY A 68 12.31 11.62 2.48
CA GLY A 68 12.48 10.27 3.01
C GLY A 68 11.30 9.36 2.66
N ILE A 69 10.06 9.86 2.72
CA ILE A 69 8.85 9.07 2.40
C ILE A 69 8.90 8.62 0.94
N ARG A 70 9.26 9.53 0.02
CA ARG A 70 9.38 9.20 -1.40
C ARG A 70 10.44 8.13 -1.65
N LYS A 71 11.63 8.29 -1.06
CA LYS A 71 12.70 7.29 -1.15
C LYS A 71 12.30 5.94 -0.57
N MET A 72 11.57 5.94 0.54
CA MET A 72 11.06 4.72 1.18
C MET A 72 10.08 3.98 0.28
N ILE A 73 9.15 4.71 -0.35
CA ILE A 73 8.22 4.15 -1.33
C ILE A 73 8.97 3.56 -2.53
N GLU A 74 9.95 4.28 -3.07
CA GLU A 74 10.76 3.83 -4.21
C GLU A 74 11.62 2.59 -3.85
N SER A 75 12.10 2.50 -2.60
CA SER A 75 12.97 1.39 -2.16
C SER A 75 12.23 0.09 -1.91
N HIS A 76 10.94 0.13 -1.55
CA HIS A 76 10.18 -1.05 -1.15
C HIS A 76 9.28 -1.64 -2.26
N ASP A 77 9.44 -1.16 -3.49
CA ASP A 77 8.69 -1.56 -4.69
C ASP A 77 7.22 -1.87 -4.34
N CYS A 78 6.49 -0.81 -4.01
CA CYS A 78 5.06 -0.87 -3.70
C CYS A 78 4.21 -1.03 -4.98
N GLY A 79 4.73 -1.74 -5.98
CA GLY A 79 3.96 -2.15 -7.14
C GLY A 79 2.89 -3.17 -6.76
N PRO A 80 1.86 -3.35 -7.61
CA PRO A 80 0.92 -4.43 -7.42
C PRO A 80 1.68 -5.75 -7.34
N ASP A 81 1.37 -6.58 -6.33
CA ASP A 81 1.86 -7.94 -6.23
C ASP A 81 1.26 -8.75 -7.40
N LEU A 82 1.89 -8.65 -8.57
CA LEU A 82 1.59 -9.47 -9.75
C LEU A 82 2.06 -10.92 -9.57
N SER A 83 2.60 -11.26 -8.38
CA SER A 83 2.98 -12.63 -7.99
C SER A 83 1.77 -13.56 -7.91
N GLN A 84 0.57 -13.04 -7.66
CA GLN A 84 -0.68 -13.78 -7.94
C GLN A 84 -1.07 -13.66 -9.42
N GLY A 85 -0.33 -14.37 -10.27
CA GLY A 85 -0.75 -14.71 -11.63
C GLY A 85 -2.01 -15.58 -11.59
N ARG A 86 -3.19 -14.96 -11.40
CA ARG A 86 -4.45 -15.58 -11.78
C ARG A 86 -4.48 -15.61 -13.30
N SER A 87 -4.04 -16.74 -13.85
CA SER A 87 -4.16 -17.07 -15.26
C SER A 87 -5.62 -16.90 -15.67
N LEU A 88 -5.94 -15.80 -16.37
CA LEU A 88 -7.22 -15.60 -17.07
C LEU A 88 -7.22 -16.41 -18.39
N GLY A 89 -6.69 -17.63 -18.33
CA GLY A 89 -6.73 -18.60 -19.41
C GLY A 89 -8.11 -19.23 -19.41
N GLY A 90 -8.88 -18.96 -20.46
CA GLY A 90 -10.19 -19.56 -20.68
C GLY A 90 -10.15 -21.06 -20.43
N GLY A 91 -11.04 -21.52 -19.55
CA GLY A 91 -11.33 -22.93 -19.39
C GLY A 91 -11.95 -23.45 -20.68
N SER A 92 -11.10 -23.77 -21.66
CA SER A 92 -11.43 -24.74 -22.70
C SER A 92 -11.60 -26.06 -21.96
N SER A 93 -12.85 -26.33 -21.58
CA SER A 93 -13.33 -27.66 -21.29
C SER A 93 -12.77 -28.61 -22.35
N ASN A 94 -11.91 -29.53 -21.94
CA ASN A 94 -11.57 -30.72 -22.71
C ASN A 94 -12.84 -31.57 -22.84
N LEU A 95 -13.78 -31.11 -23.67
CA LEU A 95 -14.83 -31.93 -24.22
C LEU A 95 -14.19 -32.63 -25.40
N SER A 96 -13.82 -33.89 -25.20
CA SER A 96 -13.54 -34.80 -26.29
C SER A 96 -14.74 -34.78 -27.23
N ALA A 97 -14.47 -34.65 -28.53
CA ALA A 97 -15.47 -34.45 -29.60
C ALA A 97 -16.51 -35.59 -29.75
N GLU A 98 -16.44 -36.62 -28.90
CA GLU A 98 -17.28 -37.81 -28.96
C GLU A 98 -18.61 -37.68 -28.18
N GLU A 99 -18.73 -36.78 -27.19
CA GLU A 99 -19.96 -36.63 -26.37
C GLU A 99 -20.99 -35.62 -26.90
N ALA A 100 -20.68 -34.87 -27.97
CA ALA A 100 -21.58 -33.84 -28.51
C ALA A 100 -22.63 -34.37 -29.52
N ARG A 101 -22.71 -35.68 -29.75
CA ARG A 101 -23.57 -36.26 -30.82
C ARG A 101 -24.83 -37.01 -30.35
N ASN A 102 -25.06 -37.16 -29.05
CA ASN A 102 -26.21 -37.95 -28.56
C ASN A 102 -26.91 -37.40 -27.31
N GLN A 103 -27.13 -36.08 -27.23
CA GLN A 103 -28.18 -35.51 -26.37
C GLN A 103 -29.07 -34.57 -27.16
#